data_AF-A0A3M1Q0Z0-F1
#
_entry.id   AF-A0A3M1Q0Z0-F1
#
_cell.length_a   1.000
_cell.length_b   1.000
_cell.length_c   1.000
_cell.angle_alpha   90.00
_cell.angle_beta   90.00
_cell.angle_gamma   90.00
#
_symmetry.space_group_name_H-M   'P 1'
#
loop_
_entity.id
_entity.type
_entity.pdbx_description
1 polymer ?
#
loop_
_entity_poly.entity_id
_entity_poly.type
_entity_poly.pdbx_seq_one_letter_code
_entity_poly.pdbx_strand_id
1 'polypeptide(L)'
;MIAKRIVWVAAVAAVAALAGCSGSSDPWQEPDATVKILAHDLAAGHPETAWEALPASYREDVQSLLREATERLDGQLWDASFRTLGKLGRVIEEKREFILANPMLQSQKEAIPGLERSLDGMASTLHTIAESDLASFDRLAELDIGEFLATTGVELMAKLRSIPAAEGEESWADSFDKLGRTTVTVLSREDGRAVLRIEVPDEEPREEAWVRVEDRWVPEEIASSWSDNISKMRDAIRGAEATDTEEKRQAAMMQLAVVDGVLDQLLATKTAEEFNSKIGAIFGLLMGAMMNQSSTS
;
A
#
# COMPACT_ATOMS: atom_id res chain seq x y z
N MET A 1 -5.54 7.22 11.67
CA MET A 1 -6.98 6.92 11.40
C MET A 1 -7.40 7.10 9.93
N ILE A 2 -6.85 8.04 9.15
CA ILE A 2 -7.19 8.18 7.72
C ILE A 2 -6.41 7.17 6.83
N ALA A 3 -5.16 6.86 7.18
CA ALA A 3 -4.37 5.82 6.50
C ALA A 3 -4.96 4.40 6.64
N LYS A 4 -5.61 4.10 7.79
CA LYS A 4 -6.37 2.86 7.99
C LYS A 4 -7.67 2.81 7.16
N ARG A 5 -8.16 3.91 6.59
CA ARG A 5 -9.41 3.89 5.79
C ARG A 5 -9.19 3.69 4.29
N ILE A 6 -7.99 3.95 3.77
CA ILE A 6 -7.69 3.81 2.33
C ILE A 6 -7.23 2.38 2.01
N VAL A 7 -6.56 1.69 2.94
CA VAL A 7 -6.18 0.27 2.79
C VAL A 7 -7.37 -0.68 3.01
N TRP A 8 -8.35 -0.28 3.81
CA TRP A 8 -9.53 -1.10 4.13
C TRP A 8 -10.59 -1.17 3.03
N VAL A 9 -10.58 -0.29 2.02
CA VAL A 9 -11.56 -0.34 0.92
C VAL A 9 -11.25 -1.48 -0.08
N ALA A 10 -10.06 -2.10 0.00
CA ALA A 10 -9.69 -3.26 -0.80
C ALA A 10 -9.69 -4.58 -0.02
N ALA A 11 -9.88 -4.55 1.30
CA ALA A 11 -9.82 -5.73 2.15
C ALA A 11 -11.20 -6.03 2.71
N VAL A 12 -11.72 -7.21 2.35
CA VAL A 12 -12.85 -7.88 3.00
C VAL A 12 -14.23 -7.40 2.58
N ALA A 13 -14.77 -8.06 1.57
CA ALA A 13 -16.13 -8.56 1.67
C ALA A 13 -16.01 -10.10 1.63
N ALA A 14 -16.91 -10.89 2.25
CA ALA A 14 -16.68 -12.31 2.66
C ALA A 14 -17.81 -13.35 2.31
N VAL A 15 -17.71 -14.67 2.67
CA VAL A 15 -18.50 -15.85 2.07
C VAL A 15 -19.11 -17.11 2.75
N ALA A 16 -20.18 -17.65 2.06
CA ALA A 16 -20.85 -18.99 1.83
C ALA A 16 -21.59 -19.83 2.88
N ALA A 17 -22.80 -20.41 2.63
CA ALA A 17 -23.43 -21.06 1.43
C ALA A 17 -24.95 -21.39 1.69
N LEU A 18 -25.84 -21.82 0.75
CA LEU A 18 -25.99 -23.18 0.15
C LEU A 18 -26.94 -23.30 -1.08
N ALA A 19 -26.48 -24.12 -2.04
CA ALA A 19 -27.15 -25.12 -2.91
C ALA A 19 -28.08 -24.73 -4.10
N GLY A 20 -27.55 -24.96 -5.32
CA GLY A 20 -28.30 -25.24 -6.55
C GLY A 20 -27.37 -25.54 -7.73
N CYS A 21 -27.27 -26.80 -8.16
CA CYS A 21 -26.32 -27.29 -9.17
C CYS A 21 -26.53 -26.70 -10.57
N SER A 22 -25.48 -26.13 -11.19
CA SER A 22 -25.12 -26.35 -12.60
C SER A 22 -23.71 -25.84 -12.93
N GLY A 23 -22.77 -26.78 -13.09
CA GLY A 23 -21.69 -26.71 -14.09
C GLY A 23 -20.78 -25.48 -14.13
N SER A 24 -19.92 -25.29 -13.13
CA SER A 24 -18.54 -24.85 -13.38
C SER A 24 -17.64 -25.35 -12.25
N SER A 25 -16.43 -25.82 -12.58
CA SER A 25 -15.41 -26.21 -11.60
C SER A 25 -14.59 -25.01 -11.11
N ASP A 26 -14.94 -23.81 -11.56
CA ASP A 26 -14.25 -22.59 -11.23
C ASP A 26 -14.90 -22.01 -9.96
N PRO A 27 -14.18 -22.00 -8.82
CA PRO A 27 -14.75 -21.52 -7.56
C PRO A 27 -15.09 -20.02 -7.59
N TRP A 28 -14.58 -19.27 -8.58
CA TRP A 28 -14.92 -17.86 -8.79
C TRP A 28 -16.33 -17.63 -9.34
N GLN A 29 -17.04 -18.67 -9.76
CA GLN A 29 -18.40 -18.55 -10.30
C GLN A 29 -19.50 -18.60 -9.24
N GLU A 30 -19.15 -18.93 -8.01
CA GLU A 30 -20.08 -18.87 -6.88
C GLU A 30 -19.84 -17.56 -6.10
N PRO A 31 -20.89 -16.72 -5.93
CA PRO A 31 -20.79 -15.40 -5.26
C PRO A 31 -20.31 -15.54 -3.85
N ASP A 32 -20.78 -16.63 -3.25
CA ASP A 32 -20.22 -17.12 -2.06
C ASP A 32 -18.81 -17.64 -2.38
N ALA A 33 -18.47 -18.87 -2.71
CA ALA A 33 -17.05 -19.33 -2.75
C ALA A 33 -15.91 -18.28 -3.07
N THR A 34 -16.04 -17.47 -4.12
CA THR A 34 -15.20 -16.28 -4.46
C THR A 34 -14.66 -15.55 -3.24
N VAL A 35 -15.56 -15.15 -2.39
CA VAL A 35 -15.30 -14.18 -1.35
C VAL A 35 -14.72 -14.90 -0.05
N LYS A 36 -14.75 -16.27 0.05
CA LYS A 36 -14.19 -17.12 1.14
C LYS A 36 -12.75 -17.32 0.81
N ILE A 37 -12.50 -17.53 -0.48
CA ILE A 37 -11.17 -17.57 -1.06
C ILE A 37 -10.51 -16.22 -0.81
N LEU A 38 -11.16 -15.09 -1.13
CA LEU A 38 -10.64 -13.76 -0.77
C LEU A 38 -10.34 -13.63 0.72
N ALA A 39 -11.29 -13.94 1.60
CA ALA A 39 -11.08 -13.85 3.04
C ALA A 39 -9.93 -14.75 3.53
N HIS A 40 -9.93 -16.01 3.12
CA HIS A 40 -8.93 -17.00 3.51
C HIS A 40 -7.54 -16.63 2.99
N ASP A 41 -7.41 -16.28 1.72
CA ASP A 41 -6.13 -16.06 1.07
C ASP A 41 -5.53 -14.72 1.48
N LEU A 42 -6.34 -13.66 1.60
CA LEU A 42 -5.88 -12.40 2.17
C LEU A 42 -5.45 -12.58 3.62
N ALA A 43 -6.17 -13.39 4.41
CA ALA A 43 -5.76 -13.76 5.78
C ALA A 43 -4.49 -14.62 5.82
N ALA A 44 -4.24 -15.41 4.78
CA ALA A 44 -3.01 -16.19 4.61
C ALA A 44 -1.85 -15.36 4.04
N GLY A 45 -2.12 -14.18 3.48
CA GLY A 45 -1.10 -13.23 3.00
C GLY A 45 -0.85 -13.29 1.50
N HIS A 46 -1.87 -13.68 0.76
CA HIS A 46 -1.91 -13.80 -0.70
C HIS A 46 -2.74 -12.66 -1.30
N PRO A 47 -2.17 -11.44 -1.44
CA PRO A 47 -2.88 -10.30 -2.00
C PRO A 47 -3.19 -10.45 -3.51
N GLU A 48 -2.46 -11.31 -4.22
CA GLU A 48 -2.71 -11.64 -5.63
C GLU A 48 -4.11 -12.21 -5.87
N THR A 49 -4.67 -12.92 -4.89
CA THR A 49 -6.03 -13.46 -4.96
C THR A 49 -7.08 -12.37 -5.18
N ALA A 50 -6.87 -11.16 -4.64
CA ALA A 50 -7.77 -10.03 -4.89
C ALA A 50 -7.74 -9.56 -6.35
N TRP A 51 -6.58 -9.63 -7.00
CA TRP A 51 -6.42 -9.33 -8.42
C TRP A 51 -7.06 -10.41 -9.31
N GLU A 52 -6.92 -11.68 -8.94
CA GLU A 52 -7.50 -12.82 -9.65
C GLU A 52 -9.05 -12.84 -9.59
N ALA A 53 -9.61 -12.33 -8.50
CA ALA A 53 -11.05 -12.21 -8.31
C ALA A 53 -11.70 -11.11 -9.18
N LEU A 54 -10.93 -10.17 -9.73
CA LEU A 54 -11.48 -9.13 -10.60
C LEU A 54 -11.92 -9.69 -11.96
N PRO A 55 -12.98 -9.13 -12.59
CA PRO A 55 -13.30 -9.38 -13.99
C PRO A 55 -12.11 -9.11 -14.92
N ALA A 56 -12.07 -9.74 -16.09
CA ALA A 56 -10.98 -9.56 -17.03
C ALA A 56 -10.90 -8.12 -17.53
N SER A 57 -12.05 -7.51 -17.84
CA SER A 57 -12.11 -6.08 -18.21
C SER A 57 -11.59 -5.15 -17.12
N TYR A 58 -11.83 -5.47 -15.85
CA TYR A 58 -11.40 -4.63 -14.72
C TYR A 58 -9.88 -4.71 -14.55
N ARG A 59 -9.29 -5.90 -14.69
CA ARG A 59 -7.83 -6.03 -14.73
C ARG A 59 -7.22 -5.27 -15.90
N GLU A 60 -7.84 -5.34 -17.07
CA GLU A 60 -7.39 -4.61 -18.26
C GLU A 60 -7.45 -3.09 -18.06
N ASP A 61 -8.53 -2.57 -17.46
CA ASP A 61 -8.66 -1.16 -17.12
C ASP A 61 -7.50 -0.69 -16.23
N VAL A 62 -7.23 -1.41 -15.13
CA VAL A 62 -6.14 -1.06 -14.21
C VAL A 62 -4.77 -1.15 -14.89
N GLN A 63 -4.54 -2.19 -15.70
CA GLN A 63 -3.29 -2.33 -16.47
C GLN A 63 -3.13 -1.19 -17.49
N SER A 64 -4.22 -0.77 -18.14
CA SER A 64 -4.22 0.37 -19.06
C SER A 64 -3.91 1.66 -18.33
N LEU A 65 -4.47 1.89 -17.13
CA LEU A 65 -4.16 3.07 -16.33
C LEU A 65 -2.68 3.13 -15.94
N LEU A 66 -2.08 1.98 -15.58
CA LEU A 66 -0.65 1.92 -15.29
C LEU A 66 0.19 2.33 -16.52
N ARG A 67 -0.13 1.78 -17.69
CA ARG A 67 0.54 2.15 -18.95
C ARG A 67 0.36 3.64 -19.27
N GLU A 68 -0.88 4.14 -19.21
CA GLU A 68 -1.18 5.57 -19.43
C GLU A 68 -0.42 6.49 -18.44
N ALA A 69 -0.20 6.04 -17.21
CA ALA A 69 0.61 6.75 -16.23
C ALA A 69 2.09 6.73 -16.60
N THR A 70 2.65 5.58 -16.98
CA THR A 70 4.06 5.47 -17.38
C THR A 70 4.42 6.30 -18.60
N GLU A 71 3.50 6.47 -19.56
CA GLU A 71 3.70 7.37 -20.71
C GLU A 71 3.87 8.84 -20.31
N ARG A 72 3.44 9.21 -19.11
CA ARG A 72 3.41 10.60 -18.61
C ARG A 72 4.42 10.88 -17.51
N LEU A 73 4.88 9.84 -16.83
CA LEU A 73 5.87 9.96 -15.77
C LEU A 73 7.26 10.23 -16.39
N ASP A 74 8.00 11.17 -15.81
CA ASP A 74 9.43 11.31 -16.12
C ASP A 74 10.19 10.14 -15.47
N GLY A 75 10.70 9.24 -16.31
CA GLY A 75 11.40 8.04 -15.83
C GLY A 75 12.68 8.33 -15.05
N GLN A 76 13.38 9.43 -15.35
CA GLN A 76 14.57 9.82 -14.59
C GLN A 76 14.19 10.27 -13.17
N LEU A 77 13.13 11.05 -13.02
CA LEU A 77 12.59 11.50 -11.74
C LEU A 77 12.04 10.32 -10.94
N TRP A 78 11.37 9.38 -11.61
CA TRP A 78 10.88 8.14 -10.99
C TRP A 78 12.03 7.32 -10.41
N ASP A 79 13.01 6.94 -11.24
CA ASP A 79 14.17 6.14 -10.81
C ASP A 79 14.99 6.86 -9.73
N ALA A 80 15.16 8.18 -9.85
CA ALA A 80 15.83 8.97 -8.83
C ALA A 80 15.08 8.90 -7.49
N SER A 81 13.76 9.00 -7.51
CA SER A 81 12.93 8.96 -6.29
C SER A 81 13.07 7.62 -5.56
N PHE A 82 13.02 6.49 -6.27
CA PHE A 82 13.20 5.17 -5.64
C PHE A 82 14.64 4.92 -5.19
N ARG A 83 15.64 5.46 -5.89
CA ARG A 83 17.02 5.44 -5.42
C ARG A 83 17.19 6.21 -4.11
N THR A 84 16.59 7.40 -4.00
CA THR A 84 16.55 8.18 -2.76
C THR A 84 15.84 7.40 -1.65
N LEU A 85 14.73 6.72 -1.97
CA LEU A 85 13.99 5.89 -1.02
C LEU A 85 14.85 4.73 -0.48
N GLY A 86 15.58 4.03 -1.36
CA GLY A 86 16.52 2.99 -0.97
C GLY A 86 17.66 3.52 -0.10
N LYS A 87 18.21 4.70 -0.42
CA LYS A 87 19.21 5.38 0.43
C LYS A 87 18.65 5.70 1.82
N LEU A 88 17.39 6.12 1.93
CA LEU A 88 16.75 6.37 3.22
C LEU A 88 16.65 5.07 4.04
N GLY A 89 16.25 3.96 3.41
CA GLY A 89 16.26 2.63 4.04
C GLY A 89 17.64 2.29 4.61
N ARG A 90 18.70 2.49 3.82
CA ARG A 90 20.09 2.30 4.25
C ARG A 90 20.50 3.21 5.38
N VAL A 91 20.09 4.48 5.40
CA VAL A 91 20.39 5.37 6.53
C VAL A 91 19.78 4.82 7.83
N ILE A 92 18.53 4.38 7.77
CA ILE A 92 17.83 3.81 8.93
C ILE A 92 18.55 2.54 9.40
N GLU A 93 18.91 1.65 8.48
CA GLU A 93 19.60 0.39 8.78
C GLU A 93 21.04 0.61 9.28
N GLU A 94 21.89 1.26 8.49
CA GLU A 94 23.33 1.40 8.75
C GLU A 94 23.64 2.38 9.88
N LYS A 95 22.78 3.40 10.10
CA LYS A 95 22.96 4.43 11.14
C LYS A 95 21.99 4.26 12.31
N ARG A 96 21.34 3.11 12.41
CA ARG A 96 20.42 2.76 13.50
C ARG A 96 20.98 3.08 14.89
N GLU A 97 22.21 2.63 15.18
CA GLU A 97 22.85 2.89 16.47
C GLU A 97 23.03 4.39 16.75
N PHE A 98 23.30 5.18 15.71
CA PHE A 98 23.48 6.63 15.85
C PHE A 98 22.14 7.33 16.09
N ILE A 99 21.08 6.86 15.43
CA ILE A 99 19.70 7.31 15.66
C ILE A 99 19.31 7.03 17.11
N LEU A 100 19.51 5.80 17.59
CA LEU A 100 19.18 5.41 18.97
C LEU A 100 20.03 6.13 20.03
N ALA A 101 21.24 6.55 19.67
CA ALA A 101 22.12 7.33 20.52
C ALA A 101 21.74 8.84 20.60
N ASN A 102 20.68 9.29 19.90
CA ASN A 102 20.28 10.70 19.91
C ASN A 102 19.96 11.17 21.36
N PRO A 103 20.53 12.30 21.82
CA PRO A 103 20.27 12.84 23.16
C PRO A 103 18.79 13.09 23.47
N MET A 104 17.97 13.42 22.46
CA MET A 104 16.51 13.61 22.62
C MET A 104 15.76 12.32 22.98
N LEU A 105 16.31 11.16 22.64
CA LEU A 105 15.75 9.85 22.98
C LEU A 105 16.21 9.35 24.35
N GLN A 106 17.27 9.93 24.91
CA GLN A 106 17.80 9.52 26.21
C GLN A 106 16.88 9.87 27.38
N SER A 107 15.91 10.78 27.18
CA SER A 107 14.82 11.04 28.13
C SER A 107 13.68 10.01 28.03
N GLN A 108 13.67 9.17 26.99
CA GLN A 108 12.60 8.21 26.67
C GLN A 108 13.15 6.77 26.56
N LYS A 109 14.04 6.38 27.48
CA LYS A 109 14.75 5.09 27.43
C LYS A 109 13.83 3.87 27.35
N GLU A 110 12.65 3.95 27.98
CA GLU A 110 11.65 2.89 27.95
C GLU A 110 11.06 2.65 26.54
N ALA A 111 11.09 3.67 25.67
CA ALA A 111 10.61 3.57 24.29
C ALA A 111 11.68 3.06 23.30
N ILE A 112 12.96 3.00 23.70
CA ILE A 112 14.08 2.64 22.81
C ILE A 112 13.90 1.25 22.18
N PRO A 113 13.55 0.17 22.92
CA PRO A 113 13.36 -1.15 22.30
C PRO A 113 12.20 -1.20 21.29
N GLY A 114 11.16 -0.39 21.50
CA GLY A 114 10.03 -0.26 20.57
C GLY A 114 10.42 0.51 19.30
N LEU A 115 11.17 1.59 19.46
CA LEU A 115 11.73 2.38 18.36
C LEU A 115 12.70 1.54 17.54
N GLU A 116 13.58 0.79 18.19
CA GLU A 116 14.56 -0.10 17.59
C GLU A 116 13.89 -1.07 16.60
N ARG A 117 12.87 -1.79 17.05
CA ARG A 117 12.08 -2.69 16.20
C ARG A 117 11.36 -1.96 15.06
N SER A 118 10.87 -0.75 15.33
CA SER A 118 10.21 0.09 14.32
C SER A 118 11.16 0.54 13.22
N LEU A 119 12.42 0.86 13.56
CA LEU A 119 13.46 1.21 12.60
C LEU A 119 13.79 0.04 11.70
N ASP A 120 13.94 -1.17 12.26
CA ASP A 120 14.20 -2.39 11.49
C ASP A 120 13.06 -2.68 10.51
N GLY A 121 11.81 -2.59 10.97
CA GLY A 121 10.62 -2.76 10.14
C GLY A 121 10.52 -1.70 9.02
N MET A 122 10.81 -0.43 9.33
CA MET A 122 10.82 0.65 8.34
C MET A 122 11.91 0.44 7.28
N ALA A 123 13.15 0.18 7.69
CA ALA A 123 14.24 -0.08 6.77
C ALA A 123 13.91 -1.25 5.84
N SER A 124 13.49 -2.38 6.41
CA SER A 124 13.13 -3.56 5.63
C SER A 124 12.01 -3.30 4.63
N THR A 125 10.99 -2.53 5.01
CA THR A 125 9.89 -2.16 4.09
C THR A 125 10.36 -1.24 2.97
N LEU A 126 11.18 -0.24 3.28
CA LEU A 126 11.76 0.66 2.29
C LEU A 126 12.64 -0.10 1.29
N HIS A 127 13.42 -1.06 1.75
CA HIS A 127 14.24 -1.93 0.91
C HIS A 127 13.40 -2.75 -0.06
N THR A 128 12.38 -3.47 0.44
CA THR A 128 11.47 -4.26 -0.42
C THR A 128 10.83 -3.40 -1.50
N ILE A 129 10.37 -2.19 -1.17
CA ILE A 129 9.78 -1.29 -2.16
C ILE A 129 10.84 -0.81 -3.17
N ALA A 130 12.00 -0.36 -2.69
CA ALA A 130 13.08 0.19 -3.52
C ALA A 130 13.76 -0.86 -4.42
N GLU A 131 13.66 -2.14 -4.08
CA GLU A 131 14.25 -3.25 -4.85
C GLU A 131 13.22 -3.94 -5.77
N SER A 132 11.93 -3.65 -5.59
CA SER A 132 10.85 -4.20 -6.41
C SER A 132 10.84 -3.71 -7.86
N ASP A 133 10.04 -4.36 -8.70
CA ASP A 133 9.85 -3.97 -10.10
C ASP A 133 9.21 -2.57 -10.25
N LEU A 134 8.45 -2.12 -9.25
CA LEU A 134 7.89 -0.76 -9.18
C LEU A 134 8.99 0.31 -9.20
N ALA A 135 10.16 0.01 -8.65
CA ALA A 135 11.23 0.99 -8.44
C ALA A 135 12.00 1.37 -9.71
N SER A 136 11.78 0.65 -10.81
CA SER A 136 12.44 0.90 -12.10
C SER A 136 11.40 1.31 -13.11
N PHE A 137 11.60 2.47 -13.73
CA PHE A 137 10.70 2.98 -14.74
C PHE A 137 10.55 2.01 -15.93
N ASP A 138 11.66 1.44 -16.39
CA ASP A 138 11.67 0.46 -17.49
C ASP A 138 10.81 -0.78 -17.15
N ARG A 139 10.89 -1.27 -15.91
CA ARG A 139 10.08 -2.42 -15.45
C ARG A 139 8.63 -2.03 -15.17
N LEU A 140 8.38 -0.80 -14.70
CA LEU A 140 7.05 -0.30 -14.37
C LEU A 140 6.10 -0.33 -15.58
N ALA A 141 6.60 0.05 -16.77
CA ALA A 141 5.79 0.11 -17.99
C ALA A 141 5.27 -1.26 -18.44
N GLU A 142 6.02 -2.31 -18.10
CA GLU A 142 5.72 -3.70 -18.45
C GLU A 142 5.24 -4.53 -17.25
N LEU A 143 5.05 -3.89 -16.08
CA LEU A 143 4.75 -4.57 -14.83
C LEU A 143 3.47 -5.40 -14.93
N ASP A 144 3.57 -6.70 -14.65
CA ASP A 144 2.42 -7.54 -14.37
C ASP A 144 2.00 -7.32 -12.91
N ILE A 145 0.82 -6.71 -12.71
CA ILE A 145 0.31 -6.39 -11.37
C ILE A 145 0.03 -7.66 -10.56
N GLY A 146 -0.40 -8.75 -11.21
CA GLY A 146 -0.65 -10.03 -10.55
C GLY A 146 0.64 -10.65 -10.03
N GLU A 147 1.68 -10.70 -10.87
CA GLU A 147 2.99 -11.21 -10.46
C GLU A 147 3.63 -10.34 -9.38
N PHE A 148 3.52 -9.01 -9.49
CA PHE A 148 3.98 -8.09 -8.47
C PHE A 148 3.31 -8.35 -7.11
N LEU A 149 1.99 -8.56 -7.09
CA LEU A 149 1.26 -8.88 -5.87
C LEU A 149 1.66 -10.25 -5.31
N ALA A 150 1.82 -11.25 -6.17
CA ALA A 150 2.22 -12.61 -5.78
C ALA A 150 3.66 -12.72 -5.25
N THR A 151 4.48 -11.71 -5.50
CA THR A 151 5.88 -11.66 -5.06
C THR A 151 6.09 -10.56 -4.01
N THR A 152 6.23 -9.31 -4.46
CA THR A 152 6.47 -8.14 -3.61
C THR A 152 5.28 -7.91 -2.67
N GLY A 153 4.04 -8.09 -3.14
CA GLY A 153 2.84 -7.94 -2.32
C GLY A 153 2.80 -8.90 -1.14
N VAL A 154 3.12 -10.18 -1.36
CA VAL A 154 3.22 -11.21 -0.30
C VAL A 154 4.26 -10.81 0.74
N GLU A 155 5.44 -10.35 0.32
CA GLU A 155 6.48 -9.91 1.25
C GLU A 155 6.03 -8.71 2.09
N LEU A 156 5.39 -7.71 1.45
CA LEU A 156 4.86 -6.54 2.14
C LEU A 156 3.74 -6.90 3.14
N MET A 157 2.86 -7.84 2.78
CA MET A 157 1.82 -8.36 3.69
C MET A 157 2.44 -9.07 4.90
N ALA A 158 3.50 -9.86 4.70
CA ALA A 158 4.21 -10.50 5.79
C ALA A 158 4.85 -9.47 6.74
N LYS A 159 5.46 -8.40 6.19
CA LYS A 159 5.99 -7.30 7.02
C LYS A 159 4.90 -6.56 7.77
N LEU A 160 3.77 -6.26 7.12
CA LEU A 160 2.63 -5.59 7.75
C LEU A 160 2.10 -6.38 8.95
N ARG A 161 2.02 -7.72 8.84
CA ARG A 161 1.65 -8.62 9.94
C ARG A 161 2.63 -8.60 11.11
N SER A 162 3.91 -8.37 10.83
CA SER A 162 4.94 -8.32 11.88
C SER A 162 4.92 -7.01 12.68
N ILE A 163 4.16 -5.99 12.23
CA ILE A 163 4.04 -4.73 12.93
C ILE A 163 3.19 -4.93 14.20
N PRO A 164 3.77 -4.71 15.40
CA PRO A 164 3.01 -4.82 16.63
C PRO A 164 1.95 -3.70 16.72
N ALA A 165 0.81 -4.00 17.32
CA ALA A 165 -0.19 -2.97 17.62
C ALA A 165 0.32 -1.97 18.66
N ALA A 166 -0.23 -0.76 18.61
CA ALA A 166 -0.19 0.12 19.77
C ALA A 166 -1.02 -0.46 20.92
N GLU A 167 -0.71 -0.08 22.15
CA GLU A 167 -1.47 -0.53 23.32
C GLU A 167 -2.95 -0.16 23.19
N GLY A 168 -3.84 -1.14 23.36
CA GLY A 168 -5.29 -0.97 23.22
C GLY A 168 -5.79 -0.92 21.76
N GLU A 169 -4.91 -1.05 20.77
CA GLU A 169 -5.29 -1.21 19.36
C GLU A 169 -5.18 -2.67 18.91
N GLU A 170 -5.96 -3.03 17.91
CA GLU A 170 -5.85 -4.31 17.22
C GLU A 170 -4.65 -4.32 16.26
N SER A 171 -3.91 -5.43 16.23
CA SER A 171 -2.78 -5.60 15.32
C SER A 171 -3.26 -5.97 13.92
N TRP A 172 -2.41 -5.73 12.91
CA TRP A 172 -2.69 -6.23 11.56
C TRP A 172 -2.81 -7.74 11.52
N ALA A 173 -1.99 -8.47 12.28
CA ALA A 173 -2.08 -9.91 12.38
C ALA A 173 -3.44 -10.36 12.92
N ASP A 174 -3.94 -9.74 14.00
CA ASP A 174 -5.26 -10.05 14.56
C ASP A 174 -6.39 -9.78 13.55
N SER A 175 -6.31 -8.67 12.82
CA SER A 175 -7.30 -8.34 11.79
C SER A 175 -7.30 -9.34 10.64
N PHE A 176 -6.12 -9.79 10.18
CA PHE A 176 -6.04 -10.86 9.18
C PHE A 176 -6.54 -12.20 9.72
N ASP A 177 -6.25 -12.53 10.98
CA ASP A 177 -6.76 -13.73 11.63
C ASP A 177 -8.29 -13.74 11.72
N LYS A 178 -8.91 -12.60 12.05
CA LYS A 178 -10.37 -12.43 12.04
C LYS A 178 -10.93 -12.62 10.63
N LEU A 179 -10.28 -12.01 9.64
CA LEU A 179 -10.66 -12.16 8.25
C LEU A 179 -10.68 -13.64 7.82
N GLY A 180 -9.67 -14.43 8.20
CA GLY A 180 -9.61 -15.86 7.86
C GLY A 180 -10.72 -16.70 8.50
N ARG A 181 -11.40 -16.17 9.53
CA ARG A 181 -12.51 -16.82 10.24
C ARG A 181 -13.87 -16.32 9.78
N THR A 182 -13.92 -15.55 8.69
CA THR A 182 -15.18 -14.98 8.22
C THR A 182 -16.12 -16.07 7.72
N THR A 183 -17.38 -15.99 8.16
CA THR A 183 -18.46 -16.90 7.76
C THR A 183 -19.56 -16.09 7.11
N VAL A 184 -20.15 -16.57 6.02
CA VAL A 184 -21.23 -15.82 5.37
C VAL A 184 -22.27 -16.77 4.86
N THR A 185 -23.44 -16.22 4.58
CA THR A 185 -24.59 -16.99 4.14
C THR A 185 -25.16 -16.36 2.90
N VAL A 186 -25.54 -17.16 1.91
CA VAL A 186 -26.29 -16.66 0.75
C VAL A 186 -27.74 -16.45 1.21
N LEU A 187 -28.20 -15.20 1.27
CA LEU A 187 -29.56 -14.86 1.67
C LEU A 187 -30.53 -14.95 0.50
N SER A 188 -30.10 -14.48 -0.68
CA SER A 188 -30.85 -14.60 -1.92
C SER A 188 -29.90 -14.72 -3.10
N ARG A 189 -30.41 -15.33 -4.17
CA ARG A 189 -29.70 -15.45 -5.45
C ARG A 189 -30.71 -15.35 -6.58
N GLU A 190 -30.45 -14.42 -7.48
CA GLU A 190 -31.17 -14.20 -8.72
C GLU A 190 -30.15 -14.24 -9.87
N ASP A 191 -30.59 -14.37 -11.12
CA ASP A 191 -29.66 -14.51 -12.24
C ASP A 191 -28.69 -13.31 -12.30
N GLY A 192 -27.39 -13.57 -12.12
CA GLY A 192 -26.33 -12.57 -12.07
C GLY A 192 -26.29 -11.67 -10.82
N ARG A 193 -27.09 -11.94 -9.77
CA ARG A 193 -27.12 -11.17 -8.53
C ARG A 193 -27.25 -12.06 -7.29
N ALA A 194 -26.57 -11.73 -6.20
CA ALA A 194 -26.74 -12.39 -4.92
C ALA A 194 -26.74 -11.38 -3.77
N VAL A 195 -27.45 -11.69 -2.68
CA VAL A 195 -27.31 -10.97 -1.41
C VAL A 195 -26.64 -11.92 -0.43
N LEU A 196 -25.52 -11.49 0.13
CA LEU A 196 -24.68 -12.25 1.04
C LEU A 196 -24.74 -11.62 2.44
N ARG A 197 -24.92 -12.44 3.47
CA ARG A 197 -24.78 -12.03 4.88
C ARG A 197 -23.38 -12.35 5.36
N ILE A 198 -22.56 -11.32 5.57
CA ILE A 198 -21.16 -11.43 5.97
C ILE A 198 -20.98 -11.32 7.48
N GLU A 199 -20.31 -12.30 8.11
CA GLU A 199 -20.06 -12.35 9.56
C GLU A 199 -18.56 -12.50 9.86
N VAL A 200 -17.89 -11.37 10.09
CA VAL A 200 -16.51 -11.30 10.58
C VAL A 200 -16.55 -11.38 12.12
N PRO A 201 -15.65 -12.13 12.78
CA PRO A 201 -15.62 -12.19 14.24
C PRO A 201 -15.51 -10.81 14.87
N ASP A 202 -16.27 -10.59 15.95
CA ASP A 202 -16.31 -9.33 16.71
C ASP A 202 -16.80 -8.09 15.94
N GLU A 203 -17.40 -8.29 14.76
CA GLU A 203 -18.06 -7.24 13.99
C GLU A 203 -19.57 -7.49 13.85
N GLU A 204 -20.32 -6.42 13.56
CA GLU A 204 -21.74 -6.56 13.22
C GLU A 204 -21.89 -7.25 11.85
N PRO A 205 -22.74 -8.29 11.74
CA PRO A 205 -23.08 -8.89 10.46
C PRO A 205 -23.59 -7.86 9.45
N ARG A 206 -23.13 -7.98 8.21
CA ARG A 206 -23.54 -7.07 7.12
C ARG A 206 -24.24 -7.85 6.03
N GLU A 207 -25.23 -7.25 5.38
CA GLU A 207 -25.87 -7.82 4.20
C GLU A 207 -25.47 -6.99 3.00
N GLU A 208 -24.80 -7.61 2.03
CA GLU A 208 -24.22 -6.93 0.89
C GLU A 208 -24.68 -7.58 -0.41
N ALA A 209 -24.99 -6.73 -1.40
CA ALA A 209 -25.34 -7.17 -2.73
C ALA A 209 -24.08 -7.38 -3.57
N TRP A 210 -24.07 -8.49 -4.29
CA TRP A 210 -23.04 -8.90 -5.21
C TRP A 210 -23.65 -9.11 -6.58
N VAL A 211 -22.92 -8.73 -7.62
CA VAL A 211 -23.35 -8.88 -9.01
C VAL A 211 -22.27 -9.58 -9.80
N ARG A 212 -22.71 -10.38 -10.77
CA ARG A 212 -21.82 -11.04 -11.71
C ARG A 212 -21.46 -10.07 -12.81
N VAL A 213 -20.17 -9.80 -12.95
CA VAL A 213 -19.59 -9.07 -14.08
C VAL A 213 -18.71 -10.07 -14.82
N GLU A 214 -19.06 -10.39 -16.06
CA GLU A 214 -18.43 -11.46 -16.83
C GLU A 214 -18.50 -12.83 -16.10
N ASP A 215 -17.37 -13.39 -15.73
CA ASP A 215 -17.20 -14.65 -15.02
C ASP A 215 -16.78 -14.46 -13.55
N ARG A 216 -16.93 -13.26 -12.99
CA ARG A 216 -16.55 -12.92 -11.62
C ARG A 216 -17.67 -12.25 -10.84
N TRP A 217 -17.68 -12.49 -9.54
CA TRP A 217 -18.57 -11.81 -8.61
C TRP A 217 -17.85 -10.64 -7.97
N VAL A 218 -18.49 -9.49 -8.00
CA VAL A 218 -18.00 -8.25 -7.39
C VAL A 218 -19.10 -7.61 -6.55
N PRO A 219 -18.76 -6.85 -5.48
CA PRO A 219 -19.75 -6.08 -4.76
C PRO A 219 -20.48 -5.12 -5.71
N GLU A 220 -21.79 -4.98 -5.55
CA GLU A 220 -22.61 -4.10 -6.40
C GLU A 220 -22.13 -2.64 -6.37
N GLU A 221 -21.66 -2.17 -5.23
CA GLU A 221 -21.08 -0.83 -5.08
C GLU A 221 -19.84 -0.66 -5.97
N ILE A 222 -18.96 -1.65 -6.02
CA ILE A 222 -17.79 -1.63 -6.89
C ILE A 222 -18.24 -1.68 -8.35
N ALA A 223 -19.14 -2.58 -8.71
CA ALA A 223 -19.63 -2.70 -10.09
C ALA A 223 -20.26 -1.41 -10.62
N SER A 224 -21.11 -0.78 -9.81
CA SER A 224 -21.84 0.44 -10.19
C SER A 224 -20.94 1.68 -10.27
N SER A 225 -19.88 1.75 -9.47
CA SER A 225 -18.96 2.91 -9.44
C SER A 225 -17.68 2.71 -10.27
N TRP A 226 -17.43 1.50 -10.79
CA TRP A 226 -16.18 1.14 -11.46
C TRP A 226 -15.83 2.10 -12.61
N SER A 227 -16.73 2.24 -13.58
CA SER A 227 -16.50 3.08 -14.76
C SER A 227 -16.21 4.53 -14.40
N ASP A 228 -16.96 5.09 -13.45
CA ASP A 228 -16.76 6.47 -12.98
C ASP A 228 -15.40 6.62 -12.28
N ASN A 229 -15.00 5.64 -11.48
CA ASN A 229 -13.72 5.65 -10.78
C ASN A 229 -12.54 5.52 -11.76
N ILE A 230 -12.62 4.60 -12.73
CA ILE A 230 -11.62 4.47 -13.80
C ILE A 230 -11.52 5.77 -14.61
N SER A 231 -12.64 6.39 -14.97
CA SER A 231 -12.64 7.68 -15.67
C SER A 231 -11.96 8.77 -14.84
N LYS A 232 -12.28 8.88 -13.55
CA LYS A 232 -11.65 9.87 -12.65
C LYS A 232 -10.15 9.63 -12.48
N MET A 233 -9.72 8.38 -12.36
CA MET A 233 -8.30 8.04 -12.26
C MET A 233 -7.57 8.39 -13.56
N ARG A 234 -8.16 8.08 -14.71
CA ARG A 234 -7.65 8.45 -16.03
C ARG A 234 -7.54 9.97 -16.20
N ASP A 235 -8.57 10.71 -15.80
CA ASP A 235 -8.56 12.17 -15.83
C ASP A 235 -7.50 12.75 -14.90
N ALA A 236 -7.28 12.15 -13.72
CA ALA A 236 -6.21 12.55 -12.80
C ALA A 236 -4.82 12.31 -13.40
N ILE A 237 -4.60 11.15 -14.04
CA ILE A 237 -3.34 10.84 -14.74
C ILE A 237 -3.08 11.85 -15.86
N ARG A 238 -4.10 12.18 -16.66
CA ARG A 238 -3.99 13.18 -17.75
C ARG A 238 -3.84 14.60 -17.22
N GLY A 239 -4.48 14.92 -16.10
CA GLY A 239 -4.41 16.22 -15.44
C GLY A 239 -3.05 16.49 -14.80
N ALA A 240 -2.35 15.45 -14.34
CA ALA A 240 -0.99 15.58 -13.79
C ALA A 240 -0.03 16.23 -14.80
N GLU A 241 -0.13 15.85 -16.08
CA GLU A 241 0.63 16.41 -17.21
C GLU A 241 0.36 17.90 -17.40
N ALA A 242 -0.89 18.36 -17.24
CA ALA A 242 -1.25 19.78 -17.36
C ALA A 242 -0.63 20.64 -16.25
N THR A 243 -0.13 20.01 -15.18
CA THR A 243 0.56 20.69 -14.08
C THR A 243 2.07 20.46 -14.06
N ASP A 244 2.61 19.60 -14.92
CA ASP A 244 4.02 19.28 -14.99
C ASP A 244 4.70 20.16 -16.06
N THR A 245 5.65 20.99 -15.62
CA THR A 245 6.44 21.85 -16.50
C THR A 245 7.89 21.47 -16.37
N GLU A 246 8.68 21.69 -17.42
CA GLU A 246 10.14 21.47 -17.38
C GLU A 246 10.79 22.17 -16.16
N GLU A 247 10.31 23.36 -15.81
CA GLU A 247 10.77 24.10 -14.62
C GLU A 247 10.48 23.34 -13.31
N LYS A 248 9.26 22.82 -13.14
CA LYS A 248 8.89 22.04 -11.95
C LYS A 248 9.66 20.73 -11.86
N ARG A 249 9.85 20.07 -13.01
CA ARG A 249 10.64 18.85 -13.12
C ARG A 249 12.10 19.07 -12.72
N GLN A 250 12.72 20.14 -13.23
CA GLN A 250 14.07 20.53 -12.82
C GLN A 250 14.14 20.90 -11.34
N ALA A 251 13.14 21.62 -10.82
CA ALA A 251 13.05 21.93 -9.41
C ALA A 251 12.94 20.67 -8.53
N ALA A 252 12.13 19.69 -8.94
CA ALA A 252 11.97 18.40 -8.25
C ALA A 252 13.28 17.59 -8.28
N MET A 253 13.94 17.51 -9.43
CA MET A 253 15.25 16.86 -9.56
C MET A 253 16.32 17.51 -8.69
N MET A 254 16.35 18.85 -8.62
CA MET A 254 17.26 19.58 -7.74
C MET A 254 16.97 19.30 -6.26
N GLN A 255 15.69 19.28 -5.86
CA GLN A 255 15.30 18.95 -4.49
C GLN A 255 15.71 17.51 -4.12
N LEU A 256 15.47 16.54 -5.00
CA LEU A 256 15.93 15.17 -4.80
C LEU A 256 17.44 15.10 -4.68
N ALA A 257 18.20 15.80 -5.52
CA ALA A 257 19.65 15.84 -5.43
C ALA A 257 20.15 16.40 -4.08
N VAL A 258 19.46 17.41 -3.53
CA VAL A 258 19.76 17.95 -2.20
C VAL A 258 19.49 16.90 -1.11
N VAL A 259 18.34 16.22 -1.18
CA VAL A 259 17.99 15.14 -0.23
C VAL A 259 19.01 14.00 -0.33
N ASP A 260 19.35 13.57 -1.53
CA ASP A 260 20.36 12.55 -1.80
C ASP A 260 21.72 12.92 -1.20
N GLY A 261 22.17 14.16 -1.40
CA GLY A 261 23.42 14.65 -0.82
C GLY A 261 23.40 14.68 0.71
N VAL A 262 22.24 14.93 1.32
CA VAL A 262 22.05 14.83 2.77
C VAL A 262 22.14 13.38 3.24
N LEU A 263 21.44 12.46 2.57
CA LEU A 263 21.48 11.03 2.91
C LEU A 263 22.90 10.47 2.75
N ASP A 264 23.62 10.84 1.68
CA ASP A 264 25.01 10.44 1.46
C ASP A 264 25.93 10.95 2.59
N GLN A 265 25.73 12.18 3.06
CA GLN A 265 26.45 12.70 4.22
C GLN A 265 26.15 11.94 5.51
N LEU A 266 24.88 11.57 5.73
CA LEU A 266 24.48 10.78 6.90
C LEU A 266 25.12 9.39 6.85
N LEU A 267 25.12 8.73 5.69
CA LEU A 267 25.79 7.44 5.46
C LEU A 267 27.31 7.53 5.66
N ALA A 268 27.93 8.64 5.29
CA ALA A 268 29.37 8.85 5.46
C ALA A 268 29.80 9.10 6.92
N THR A 269 28.88 9.47 7.81
CA THR A 269 29.23 9.75 9.21
C THR A 269 29.80 8.53 9.92
N LYS A 270 30.79 8.76 10.78
CA LYS A 270 31.48 7.70 11.54
C LYS A 270 31.13 7.67 13.02
N THR A 271 30.48 8.71 13.52
CA THR A 271 30.13 8.85 14.94
C THR A 271 28.70 9.33 15.12
N ALA A 272 28.09 8.94 16.24
CA ALA A 272 26.74 9.39 16.60
C ALA A 272 26.66 10.91 16.81
N GLU A 273 27.72 11.54 17.31
CA GLU A 273 27.75 13.00 17.51
C GLU A 273 27.69 13.75 16.18
N GLU A 274 28.48 13.32 15.18
CA GLU A 274 28.46 13.89 13.83
C GLU A 274 27.08 13.71 13.17
N PHE A 275 26.52 12.50 13.28
CA PHE A 275 25.19 12.18 12.76
C PHE A 275 24.11 13.07 13.37
N ASN A 276 24.05 13.14 14.70
CA ASN A 276 23.04 13.93 15.42
C ASN A 276 23.19 15.43 15.18
N SER A 277 24.43 15.93 15.03
CA SER A 277 24.68 17.33 14.64
C SER A 277 24.09 17.66 13.26
N LYS A 278 24.32 16.79 12.27
CA LYS A 278 23.77 16.95 10.91
C LYS A 278 22.25 16.91 10.90
N ILE A 279 21.63 15.94 11.59
CA ILE A 279 20.17 15.86 11.74
C ILE A 279 19.61 17.12 12.41
N GLY A 280 20.26 17.61 13.46
CA GLY A 280 19.86 18.85 14.13
C GLY A 280 19.90 20.08 13.21
N ALA A 281 20.94 20.20 12.36
CA ALA A 281 21.05 21.27 11.38
C ALA A 281 19.93 21.22 10.32
N ILE A 282 19.62 20.01 9.82
CA ILE A 282 18.52 19.78 8.87
C ILE A 282 17.18 20.16 9.50
N PHE A 283 16.93 19.70 10.73
CA PHE A 283 15.70 20.03 11.45
C PHE A 283 15.57 21.54 11.70
N GLY A 284 16.66 22.20 12.07
CA GLY A 284 16.69 23.66 12.24
C GLY A 284 16.37 24.42 10.95
N LEU A 285 16.90 23.98 9.81
CA LEU A 285 16.59 24.55 8.50
C LEU A 285 15.09 24.39 8.16
N LEU A 286 14.53 23.20 8.36
CA LEU A 286 13.12 22.91 8.11
C LEU A 286 12.20 23.75 9.00
N MET A 287 12.50 23.84 10.30
CA MET A 287 11.76 24.69 11.23
C MET A 287 11.84 26.17 10.84
N GLY A 288 13.02 26.65 10.44
CA GLY A 288 13.20 28.02 9.95
C GLY A 288 12.35 28.32 8.70
N ALA A 289 12.29 27.39 7.75
CA ALA A 289 11.47 27.51 6.56
C ALA A 289 9.96 27.53 6.88
N MET A 290 9.50 26.68 7.80
CA MET A 290 8.09 26.65 8.23
C MET A 290 7.68 27.93 8.97
N MET A 291 8.53 28.45 9.85
CA MET A 291 8.25 29.71 10.57
C MET A 291 8.19 30.91 9.61
N ASN A 292 9.03 30.95 8.58
CA ASN A 292 9.03 32.03 7.58
C ASN A 292 7.80 31.99 6.64
N GLN A 293 7.20 30.83 6.44
CA GLN A 293 5.92 30.71 5.71
C GLN A 293 4.73 31.13 6.58
N SER A 294 4.77 30.87 7.89
CA SER A 294 3.71 31.30 8.82
C SER A 294 3.68 32.79 9.14
N SER A 295 4.76 33.54 8.83
CA SER A 295 4.85 34.99 9.03
C SER A 295 4.46 35.79 7.78
N THR A 296 4.21 35.13 6.65
CA THR A 296 3.80 35.72 5.37
C THR A 296 2.32 35.46 5.02
N SER A 297 1.57 34.85 5.94
CA SER A 297 0.10 34.67 5.92
C SER A 297 -0.55 35.42 7.06
#